data_AF-A0A8K0U7T6-F1
#
_entry.id   AF-A0A8K0U7T6-F1
#
_cell.length_a   1.000
_cell.length_b   1.000
_cell.length_c   1.000
_cell.angle_alpha   90.00
_cell.angle_beta   90.00
_cell.angle_gamma   90.00
#
_symmetry.space_group_name_H-M   'P 1'
#
loop_
_entity.id
_entity.type
_entity.pdbx_description
1 polymer ?
#
loop_
_entity_poly.entity_id
_entity_poly.type
_entity_poly.pdbx_seq_one_letter_code
_entity_poly.pdbx_strand_id
1 'polypeptide(L)'
;KWAPKDGMIIVKVFVPSTSDTWKLKVPEDINLQRFTCKVLSKLGFHVAFSGSCWDSPEYFFKSNASFRHWLEGRIRFGRNLPIVAHV
;
A
#
# COMPACT_ATOMS: atom_id res chain seq x y z
N LYS A 1 1.82 -12.37 13.13
CA LYS A 1 0.46 -11.83 12.84
C LYS A 1 0.62 -10.45 12.21
N TRP A 2 -0.13 -10.13 11.14
CA TRP A 2 -0.14 -8.80 10.51
C TRP A 2 -1.21 -7.86 11.11
N ALA A 3 -1.66 -8.19 12.32
CA ALA A 3 -2.59 -7.35 13.06
C ALA A 3 -1.96 -5.99 13.35
N PRO A 4 -2.76 -4.92 13.44
CA PRO A 4 -2.29 -3.64 13.95
C PRO A 4 -1.59 -3.83 15.31
N LYS A 5 -0.51 -3.09 15.51
CA LYS A 5 0.19 -2.99 16.79
C LYS A 5 0.35 -1.51 17.12
N ASP A 6 -0.14 -1.10 18.29
CA ASP A 6 -0.11 0.29 18.75
C ASP A 6 -0.77 1.26 17.74
N GLY A 7 -1.90 0.85 17.14
CA GLY A 7 -2.60 1.63 16.10
C GLY A 7 -1.87 1.72 14.75
N MET A 8 -0.79 0.96 14.57
CA MET A 8 0.03 1.00 13.36
C MET A 8 -0.02 -0.32 12.59
N ILE A 9 -0.03 -0.22 11.27
CA ILE A 9 0.04 -1.34 10.34
C ILE A 9 1.30 -1.28 9.49
N ILE A 10 1.69 -2.44 8.96
CA ILE A 10 2.72 -2.53 7.92
C ILE A 10 2.04 -2.65 6.55
N VAL A 11 2.38 -1.75 5.65
CA VAL A 11 2.05 -1.82 4.22
C VAL A 11 3.33 -2.10 3.46
N LYS A 12 3.31 -3.09 2.56
CA LYS A 12 4.40 -3.33 1.63
C LYS A 12 4.15 -2.51 0.36
N VAL A 13 5.17 -1.86 -0.18
CA VAL A 13 5.12 -1.08 -1.43
C VAL A 13 6.09 -1.70 -2.42
N PHE A 14 5.57 -2.21 -3.52
CA PHE A 14 6.35 -2.76 -4.62
C PHE A 14 6.51 -1.70 -5.72
N VAL A 15 7.74 -1.48 -6.18
CA VAL A 15 8.09 -0.54 -7.24
C VAL A 15 8.58 -1.36 -8.45
N PRO A 16 7.73 -1.58 -9.48
CA PRO A 16 8.09 -2.47 -10.59
C PRO A 16 9.34 -2.05 -11.36
N SER A 17 9.55 -0.74 -11.54
CA SER A 17 10.68 -0.20 -12.31
C SER A 17 12.05 -0.53 -11.71
N THR A 18 12.12 -0.80 -10.40
CA THR A 18 13.36 -1.16 -9.69
C THR A 18 13.32 -2.57 -9.11
N SER A 19 12.19 -3.29 -9.25
CA SER A 19 11.94 -4.58 -8.60
C SER A 19 12.08 -4.56 -7.07
N ASP A 20 11.99 -3.39 -6.44
CA ASP A 20 12.13 -3.23 -4.99
C ASP A 20 10.80 -3.40 -4.26
N THR A 21 10.85 -4.00 -3.06
CA THR A 21 9.72 -4.01 -2.13
C THR A 21 10.09 -3.39 -0.79
N TRP A 22 9.42 -2.30 -0.45
CA TRP A 22 9.62 -1.56 0.80
C TRP A 22 8.55 -1.91 1.83
N LYS A 23 8.90 -1.89 3.12
CA LYS A 23 7.94 -1.95 4.22
C LYS A 23 7.76 -0.54 4.80
N LEU A 24 6.52 -0.14 5.00
CA LEU A 24 6.13 1.14 5.60
C LEU A 24 5.25 0.89 6.82
N LYS A 25 5.66 1.43 7.97
CA LYS A 25 4.84 1.48 9.18
C LYS A 25 4.00 2.76 9.12
N VAL A 26 2.69 2.61 9.11
CA VAL A 26 1.72 3.71 8.98
C VAL A 26 0.58 3.55 9.98
N PRO A 27 -0.08 4.64 10.41
CA PRO A 27 -1.33 4.57 11.16
C PRO A 27 -2.35 3.70 10.44
N GLU A 28 -3.15 2.95 11.19
CA GLU A 28 -4.19 2.10 10.61
C GLU A 28 -5.29 2.90 9.91
N ASP A 29 -5.49 4.16 10.27
CA ASP A 29 -6.47 5.10 9.70
C ASP A 29 -5.88 5.98 8.59
N ILE A 30 -4.67 5.66 8.10
CA ILE A 30 -3.99 6.42 7.03
C ILE A 30 -4.90 6.54 5.79
N ASN A 31 -5.00 7.75 5.25
CA ASN A 31 -5.70 8.02 4.00
C ASN A 31 -4.73 8.01 2.80
N LEU A 32 -5.26 7.99 1.58
CA LEU A 32 -4.45 7.86 0.36
C LEU A 32 -3.47 9.02 0.22
N GLN A 33 -3.92 10.26 0.44
CA GLN A 33 -3.07 11.46 0.32
C GLN A 33 -1.86 11.40 1.27
N ARG A 34 -2.09 11.13 2.57
CA ARG A 34 -1.02 11.01 3.56
C ARG A 34 -0.10 9.84 3.26
N PHE A 35 -0.63 8.74 2.74
CA PHE A 35 0.16 7.60 2.29
C PHE A 35 1.08 7.99 1.13
N THR A 36 0.55 8.70 0.12
CA THR A 36 1.33 9.24 -1.00
C THR A 36 2.45 10.15 -0.52
N CYS A 37 2.17 11.09 0.40
CA CYS A 37 3.22 11.96 0.96
C CYS A 37 4.31 11.16 1.69
N LYS A 38 3.95 10.11 2.44
CA LYS A 38 4.93 9.24 3.11
C LYS A 38 5.80 8.47 2.13
N VAL A 39 5.22 7.97 1.04
CA VAL A 39 5.96 7.25 0.00
C VAL A 39 6.86 8.21 -0.78
N LEU A 40 6.35 9.38 -1.16
CA LEU A 40 7.15 10.45 -1.78
C LEU A 40 8.35 10.83 -0.89
N SER A 41 8.14 11.05 0.41
CA SER A 41 9.22 11.35 1.34
C SER A 41 10.25 10.24 1.48
N LYS A 42 9.89 8.99 1.17
CA LYS A 42 10.77 7.82 1.27
C LYS A 42 11.49 7.50 -0.05
N LEU A 43 10.81 7.65 -1.18
CA LEU A 43 11.31 7.29 -2.51
C LEU A 43 11.90 8.48 -3.27
N GLY A 44 11.51 9.72 -2.94
CA GLY A 44 12.00 10.93 -3.59
C GLY A 44 11.29 11.31 -4.89
N PHE A 45 10.24 10.58 -5.30
CA PHE A 45 9.47 10.85 -6.51
C PHE A 45 7.98 10.57 -6.33
N HIS A 46 7.17 11.20 -7.17
CA HIS A 46 5.72 10.99 -7.20
C HIS A 46 5.41 9.61 -7.77
N VAL A 47 4.39 8.97 -7.20
CA VAL A 47 3.91 7.68 -7.67
C VAL A 47 2.40 7.65 -7.72
N ALA A 48 1.86 6.93 -8.70
CA ALA A 48 0.48 6.48 -8.70
C ALA A 48 0.39 5.09 -8.06
N PHE A 49 -0.71 4.82 -7.35
CA PHE A 49 -0.89 3.54 -6.68
C PHE A 49 -2.01 2.72 -7.30
N SER A 50 -1.78 1.42 -7.36
CA SER A 50 -2.78 0.44 -7.74
C SER A 50 -2.83 -0.72 -6.74
N GLY A 51 -4.01 -1.31 -6.65
CA GLY A 51 -4.25 -2.57 -5.98
C GLY A 51 -4.16 -3.69 -7.02
N SER A 52 -3.09 -4.45 -6.97
CA SER A 52 -3.08 -5.82 -7.47
C SER A 52 -3.32 -6.73 -6.26
N CYS A 53 -4.47 -7.39 -6.25
CA CYS A 53 -4.52 -8.64 -5.50
C CYS A 53 -4.06 -9.69 -6.51
N TRP A 54 -3.16 -10.59 -6.12
CA TRP A 54 -2.55 -11.56 -7.05
C TRP A 54 -3.59 -12.37 -7.85
N ASP A 55 -4.85 -12.38 -7.39
CA ASP A 55 -5.99 -13.07 -7.96
C ASP A 55 -7.05 -12.13 -8.61
N SER A 56 -6.77 -10.82 -8.78
CA SER A 56 -7.67 -9.87 -9.46
C SER A 56 -6.91 -8.98 -10.44
N PRO A 57 -7.59 -8.44 -11.46
CA PRO A 57 -7.05 -7.36 -12.26
C PRO A 57 -6.57 -6.21 -11.39
N GLU A 58 -5.46 -5.61 -11.81
CA GLU A 58 -4.94 -4.40 -11.20
C GLU A 58 -5.92 -3.24 -11.39
N TYR A 59 -6.13 -2.44 -10.33
CA TYR A 59 -6.96 -1.24 -10.40
C TYR A 59 -6.31 -0.08 -9.65
N PHE A 60 -6.41 1.13 -10.22
CA PHE A 60 -5.90 2.35 -9.58
C PHE A 60 -6.86 2.85 -8.49
N PHE A 61 -6.30 3.36 -7.40
CA PHE A 61 -7.12 3.96 -6.34
C PHE A 61 -7.64 5.32 -6.77
N LYS A 62 -8.96 5.43 -6.95
CA LYS A 62 -9.64 6.68 -7.33
C LYS A 62 -10.14 7.47 -6.12
N SER A 63 -10.15 6.85 -4.94
CA SER A 63 -10.67 7.47 -3.71
C SER A 63 -10.07 6.85 -2.45
N ASN A 64 -10.19 7.56 -1.33
CA ASN A 64 -9.87 7.02 -0.01
C ASN A 64 -10.65 5.72 0.29
N ALA A 65 -11.89 5.58 -0.20
CA ALA A 65 -12.68 4.37 -0.01
C ALA A 65 -12.05 3.15 -0.71
N SER A 66 -11.63 3.30 -1.98
CA SER A 66 -10.93 2.21 -2.70
C SER A 66 -9.61 1.81 -2.05
N PHE A 67 -8.85 2.80 -1.56
CA PHE A 67 -7.61 2.56 -0.84
C PHE A 67 -7.85 1.86 0.51
N ARG A 68 -8.88 2.30 1.25
CA ARG A 68 -9.26 1.71 2.53
C ARG A 68 -9.70 0.25 2.37
N HIS A 69 -10.53 -0.03 1.38
CA HIS A 69 -10.97 -1.37 1.05
C HIS A 69 -9.77 -2.30 0.74
N TRP A 70 -8.80 -1.79 -0.02
CA TRP A 70 -7.56 -2.53 -0.27
C TRP A 70 -6.74 -2.75 1.00
N LEU A 71 -6.58 -1.73 1.86
CA LEU A 71 -5.85 -1.87 3.13
C LEU A 71 -6.45 -2.97 3.99
N GLU A 72 -7.77 -3.04 4.13
CA GLU A 72 -8.46 -4.07 4.91
C GLU A 72 -8.27 -5.47 4.30
N GLY A 73 -8.33 -5.57 2.97
CA GLY A 73 -8.16 -6.82 2.22
C GLY A 73 -6.72 -7.24 1.93
N ARG A 74 -5.70 -6.48 2.36
CA ARG A 74 -4.28 -6.71 2.01
C ARG A 74 -3.69 -7.99 2.62
N ILE A 75 -4.28 -8.48 3.71
CA ILE A 75 -3.84 -9.71 4.37
C ILE A 75 -4.70 -10.87 3.86
N ARG A 76 -4.11 -11.76 3.08
CA ARG A 76 -4.80 -12.94 2.52
C ARG A 76 -3.95 -14.18 2.68
N PHE A 77 -4.56 -15.29 3.10
CA PHE A 77 -3.85 -16.56 3.33
C PHE A 77 -2.56 -16.39 4.18
N GLY A 78 -2.61 -15.51 5.19
CA GLY A 78 -1.46 -15.17 6.06
C GLY A 78 -0.38 -14.27 5.44
N ARG A 79 -0.52 -13.88 4.17
CA ARG A 79 0.42 -13.03 3.43
C ARG A 79 -0.05 -11.58 3.42
N ASN A 80 0.87 -10.66 3.67
CA ASN A 80 0.66 -9.22 3.47
C ASN A 80 1.04 -8.86 2.04
N LEU A 81 0.05 -8.57 1.21
CA LEU A 81 0.19 -8.25 -0.21
C LEU A 81 0.74 -6.82 -0.38
N PRO A 82 1.64 -6.58 -1.35
CA PRO A 82 2.13 -5.25 -1.63
C PRO A 82 1.12 -4.42 -2.41
N ILE A 83 1.08 -3.12 -2.11
CA ILE A 83 0.52 -2.11 -3.01
C ILE A 83 1.57 -1.85 -4.10
N VAL A 84 1.13 -1.61 -5.34
CA VAL A 84 2.05 -1.31 -6.44
C VAL A 84 2.16 0.21 -6.57
N ALA A 85 3.39 0.69 -6.70
CA ALA A 85 3.72 2.10 -6.91
C ALA A 85 4.33 2.28 -8.31
N HIS A 86 3.61 3.01 -9.15
CA HIS A 86 3.99 3.33 -10.53
C HIS A 86 4.64 4.71 -10.55
N VAL A 87 5.86 4.77 -11.09
CA VAL A 87 6.64 6.02 -11.27
C VAL A 87 6.19 6.73 -12.55
#